data_AF-A0A2D6SLL4-F1
#
_entry.id   AF-A0A2D6SLL4-F1
#
_cell.length_a   1.000
_cell.length_b   1.000
_cell.length_c   1.000
_cell.angle_alpha   90.00
_cell.angle_beta   90.00
_cell.angle_gamma   90.00
#
_symmetry.space_group_name_H-M   'P 1'
#
loop_
_entity.id
_entity.type
_entity.pdbx_description
1 polymer ?
#
loop_
_entity_poly.entity_id
_entity_poly.type
_entity_poly.pdbx_seq_one_letter_code
_entity_poly.pdbx_strand_id
1 'polypeptide(L)'
;WVDSQIHPLVAKCVVRDILDVIDPNDRGYFRRSREERFGMSLEEIVASREETRNLLKRTLFPVRKVLELNPFLGGTQASFADYSVFGAMMWARITSSFDILEEHDPITDWRERMLDLYDGLARKETARG
;
A
#
# COMPACT_ATOMS: atom_id res chain seq x y z
N TRP A 1 -8.11 -7.22 -9.98
CA TRP A 1 -8.36 -5.78 -9.76
C TRP A 1 -7.26 -5.15 -8.92
N VAL A 2 -6.98 -5.65 -7.71
CA VAL A 2 -5.89 -5.12 -6.87
C VAL A 2 -4.55 -5.05 -7.62
N ASP A 3 -4.14 -6.16 -8.25
CA ASP A 3 -2.88 -6.24 -9.01
C ASP A 3 -2.76 -5.24 -10.16
N SER A 4 -3.87 -4.91 -10.82
CA SER A 4 -3.85 -4.06 -12.00
C SER A 4 -4.19 -2.61 -11.72
N GLN A 5 -4.79 -2.28 -10.57
CA GLN A 5 -5.31 -0.94 -10.27
C GLN A 5 -4.71 -0.35 -8.99
N ILE A 6 -4.51 -1.15 -7.95
CA ILE A 6 -4.00 -0.68 -6.65
C ILE A 6 -2.47 -0.80 -6.59
N HIS A 7 -1.93 -2.00 -6.84
CA HIS A 7 -0.48 -2.25 -6.73
C HIS A 7 0.37 -1.27 -7.55
N PRO A 8 0.03 -0.92 -8.82
CA PRO A 8 0.82 0.04 -9.58
C PRO A 8 0.82 1.45 -8.98
N LEU A 9 -0.29 1.87 -8.35
CA LEU A 9 -0.40 3.17 -7.70
C LEU A 9 0.36 3.20 -6.37
N VAL A 10 0.22 2.15 -5.55
CA VAL A 10 1.01 2.02 -4.32
C VAL A 10 2.50 1.99 -4.64
N ALA A 11 2.92 1.26 -5.67
CA ALA A 11 4.30 1.24 -6.13
C ALA A 11 4.80 2.65 -6.47
N LYS A 12 4.06 3.42 -7.25
CA LYS A 12 4.42 4.81 -7.59
C LYS A 12 4.54 5.73 -6.37
N CYS A 13 3.81 5.46 -5.29
CA CYS A 13 3.95 6.22 -4.05
C CYS A 13 5.24 5.90 -3.28
N VAL A 14 5.71 4.64 -3.30
CA VAL A 14 6.74 4.15 -2.36
C VAL A 14 8.00 3.58 -3.01
N VAL A 15 8.09 3.48 -4.34
CA VAL A 15 9.13 2.70 -5.03
C VAL A 15 10.55 3.14 -4.69
N ARG A 16 10.80 4.44 -4.52
CA ARG A 16 12.11 4.95 -4.11
C ARG A 16 12.45 4.50 -2.70
N ASP A 17 11.49 4.61 -1.79
CA ASP A 17 11.67 4.33 -0.37
C ASP A 17 11.99 2.84 -0.11
N ILE A 18 11.70 1.95 -1.07
CA ILE A 18 12.12 0.55 -1.02
C ILE A 18 13.65 0.42 -0.90
N LEU A 19 14.42 1.33 -1.52
CA LEU A 19 15.89 1.33 -1.40
C LEU A 19 16.36 1.48 0.05
N ASP A 20 15.55 2.09 0.91
CA ASP A 20 15.90 2.34 2.31
C ASP A 20 15.65 1.10 3.20
N VAL A 21 14.87 0.12 2.74
CA VAL A 21 14.43 -1.02 3.55
C VAL A 21 14.88 -2.40 3.03
N ILE A 22 15.30 -2.50 1.77
CA ILE A 22 15.83 -3.76 1.23
C ILE A 22 17.31 -3.98 1.57
N ASP A 23 17.77 -5.21 1.37
CA ASP A 23 19.17 -5.57 1.53
C ASP A 23 20.08 -4.66 0.68
N PRO A 24 21.18 -4.12 1.24
CA PRO A 24 22.10 -3.26 0.51
C PRO A 24 22.62 -3.87 -0.81
N ASN A 25 22.77 -5.20 -0.88
CA ASN A 25 23.23 -5.90 -2.08
C ASN A 25 22.20 -5.86 -3.21
N ASP A 26 20.91 -5.75 -2.89
CA ASP A 26 19.83 -5.72 -3.88
C ASP A 26 19.59 -4.32 -4.46
N ARG A 27 20.05 -3.26 -3.78
CA ARG A 27 19.78 -1.86 -4.16
C ARG A 27 20.18 -1.54 -5.59
N GLY A 28 21.35 -2.00 -6.03
CA GLY A 28 21.86 -1.74 -7.37
C GLY A 28 21.00 -2.37 -8.46
N TYR A 29 20.61 -3.65 -8.29
CA TYR A 29 19.71 -4.34 -9.21
C TYR A 29 18.30 -3.74 -9.18
N PHE A 30 17.79 -3.47 -7.98
CA PHE A 30 16.46 -2.90 -7.77
C PHE A 30 16.33 -1.56 -8.50
N ARG A 31 17.25 -0.61 -8.26
CA ARG A 31 17.21 0.70 -8.94
C ARG A 31 17.20 0.54 -10.45
N ARG A 32 18.19 -0.16 -11.02
CA ARG A 32 18.30 -0.33 -12.48
C ARG A 32 17.03 -0.92 -13.10
N SER A 33 16.56 -2.04 -12.55
CA SER A 33 15.40 -2.76 -13.11
C SER A 33 14.09 -1.97 -12.99
N ARG A 34 13.94 -1.12 -11.96
CA ARG A 34 12.72 -0.31 -11.78
C ARG A 34 12.78 0.93 -12.65
N GLU A 35 13.90 1.63 -12.71
CA GLU A 35 14.06 2.80 -13.58
C GLU A 35 13.90 2.42 -15.06
N GLU A 36 14.42 1.27 -15.49
CA GLU A 36 14.18 0.73 -16.85
C GLU A 36 12.68 0.47 -17.10
N ARG A 37 11.98 -0.12 -16.13
CA ARG A 37 10.54 -0.39 -16.23
C ARG A 37 9.69 0.88 -16.28
N PHE A 38 10.08 1.92 -15.56
CA PHE A 38 9.33 3.19 -15.47
C PHE A 38 9.75 4.22 -16.52
N GLY A 39 10.94 4.09 -17.09
CA GLY A 39 11.50 5.04 -18.06
C GLY A 39 11.92 6.38 -17.45
N MET A 40 12.11 6.45 -16.12
CA MET A 40 12.50 7.65 -15.37
C MET A 40 13.15 7.23 -14.04
N SER A 41 13.83 8.17 -13.36
CA SER A 41 14.47 7.90 -12.07
C SER A 41 13.45 7.61 -10.96
N LEU A 42 13.85 6.87 -9.91
CA LEU A 42 12.95 6.59 -8.79
C LEU A 42 12.49 7.86 -8.07
N GLU A 43 13.37 8.86 -8.00
CA GLU A 43 13.12 10.17 -7.42
C GLU A 43 12.04 10.94 -8.20
N GLU A 44 12.07 10.94 -9.54
CA GLU A 44 11.03 11.56 -10.37
C GLU A 44 9.66 10.89 -10.20
N ILE A 45 9.63 9.56 -10.02
CA ILE A 45 8.39 8.83 -9.79
C ILE A 45 7.73 9.32 -8.49
N VAL A 46 8.48 9.28 -7.38
CA VAL A 46 7.93 9.64 -6.06
C VAL A 46 7.75 11.16 -5.89
N ALA A 47 8.35 12.00 -6.74
CA ALA A 47 8.03 13.42 -6.77
C ALA A 47 6.55 13.68 -7.10
N SER A 48 5.90 12.76 -7.83
CA SER A 48 4.47 12.81 -8.19
C SER A 48 3.56 11.96 -7.29
N ARG A 49 4.03 11.58 -6.09
CA ARG A 49 3.28 10.66 -5.21
C ARG A 49 2.01 11.28 -4.64
N GLU A 50 1.92 12.60 -4.56
CA GLU A 50 0.71 13.31 -4.13
C GLU A 50 -0.41 13.20 -5.17
N GLU A 51 -0.08 13.39 -6.45
CA GLU A 51 -1.00 13.17 -7.57
C GLU A 51 -1.40 11.69 -7.64
N THR A 52 -0.45 10.80 -7.43
CA THR A 52 -0.68 9.36 -7.38
C THR A 52 -1.63 8.99 -6.22
N ARG A 53 -1.46 9.58 -5.04
CA ARG A 53 -2.37 9.42 -3.88
C ARG A 53 -3.79 9.87 -4.22
N ASN A 54 -3.95 10.97 -4.95
CA ASN A 54 -5.26 11.41 -5.42
C ASN A 54 -5.92 10.42 -6.41
N LEU A 55 -5.14 9.78 -7.30
CA LEU A 55 -5.66 8.68 -8.13
C LEU A 55 -6.02 7.46 -7.28
N LEU A 56 -5.17 7.09 -6.32
CA LEU A 56 -5.40 5.95 -5.44
C LEU A 56 -6.66 6.14 -4.61
N LYS A 57 -6.91 7.36 -4.11
CA LYS A 57 -8.18 7.74 -3.47
C LYS A 57 -9.38 7.38 -4.34
N ARG A 58 -9.37 7.77 -5.63
CA ARG A 58 -10.49 7.46 -6.54
C ARG A 58 -10.63 5.96 -6.77
N THR A 59 -9.51 5.26 -6.96
CA THR A 59 -9.48 3.80 -7.12
C THR A 59 -10.03 3.07 -5.90
N LEU A 60 -9.75 3.55 -4.68
CA LEU A 60 -10.21 2.95 -3.43
C LEU A 60 -11.67 3.27 -3.07
N PHE A 61 -12.37 4.11 -3.84
CA PHE A 61 -13.76 4.48 -3.55
C PHE A 61 -14.72 3.28 -3.38
N PRO A 62 -14.68 2.23 -4.23
CA PRO A 62 -15.55 1.06 -4.03
C PRO A 62 -15.24 0.29 -2.73
N VAL A 63 -13.96 0.22 -2.34
CA VAL A 63 -13.52 -0.41 -1.09
C VAL A 63 -14.12 0.34 0.10
N ARG A 64 -14.03 1.67 0.12
CA ARG A 64 -14.62 2.50 1.17
C ARG A 64 -16.12 2.28 1.31
N LYS A 65 -16.85 2.23 0.18
CA LYS A 65 -18.30 2.00 0.20
C LYS A 65 -18.71 0.68 0.83
N VAL A 66 -17.91 -0.38 0.65
CA VAL A 66 -18.15 -1.66 1.32
C VAL A 66 -17.84 -1.58 2.82
N LEU A 67 -16.74 -0.91 3.18
CA LEU A 67 -16.28 -0.79 4.57
C LEU A 67 -17.11 0.19 5.42
N GLU A 68 -17.85 1.11 4.80
CA GLU A 68 -18.88 1.91 5.47
C GLU A 68 -20.03 1.05 5.99
N LEU A 69 -20.28 -0.11 5.38
CA LEU A 69 -21.42 -0.99 5.69
C LEU A 69 -21.00 -2.26 6.45
N ASN A 70 -19.75 -2.68 6.32
CA ASN A 70 -19.26 -3.95 6.84
C ASN A 70 -17.89 -3.79 7.50
N PRO A 71 -17.55 -4.59 8.53
CA PRO A 71 -16.22 -4.54 9.14
C PRO A 71 -15.12 -5.02 8.20
N PHE A 72 -15.43 -5.90 7.23
CA PHE A 72 -14.52 -6.46 6.24
C PHE A 72 -15.14 -6.43 4.83
N LEU A 73 -14.30 -6.55 3.80
CA LEU A 73 -14.76 -6.74 2.42
C LEU A 73 -15.49 -8.07 2.23
N GLY A 74 -15.15 -9.08 3.04
CA GLY A 74 -15.88 -10.35 3.15
C GLY A 74 -17.20 -10.27 3.93
N GLY A 75 -17.61 -9.09 4.41
CA GLY A 75 -18.78 -8.92 5.26
C GLY A 75 -18.40 -8.95 6.74
N THR A 76 -18.88 -9.94 7.49
CA THR A 76 -18.66 -10.04 8.95
C THR A 76 -17.29 -10.59 9.33
N GLN A 77 -16.61 -11.29 8.42
CA GLN A 77 -15.27 -11.85 8.61
C GLN A 77 -14.37 -11.53 7.42
N ALA A 78 -13.05 -11.50 7.66
CA ALA A 78 -12.07 -11.31 6.61
C ALA A 78 -12.10 -12.46 5.59
N SER A 79 -12.04 -12.10 4.32
CA SER A 79 -12.01 -13.02 3.19
C SER A 79 -10.74 -12.81 2.36
N PHE A 80 -10.58 -13.60 1.29
CA PHE A 80 -9.48 -13.39 0.33
C PHE A 80 -9.48 -11.96 -0.27
N ALA A 81 -10.65 -11.33 -0.41
CA ALA A 81 -10.74 -9.96 -0.90
C ALA A 81 -10.03 -8.98 0.05
N ASP A 82 -10.18 -9.19 1.36
CA ASP A 82 -9.50 -8.40 2.39
C ASP A 82 -7.99 -8.57 2.30
N TYR A 83 -7.51 -9.82 2.27
CA TYR A 83 -6.07 -10.09 2.20
C TYR A 83 -5.42 -9.54 0.93
N SER A 84 -6.14 -9.55 -0.20
CA SER A 84 -5.65 -8.98 -1.45
C SER A 84 -5.41 -7.47 -1.32
N VAL A 85 -6.39 -6.71 -0.80
CA VAL A 85 -6.22 -5.26 -0.60
C VAL A 85 -5.24 -4.96 0.52
N PHE A 86 -5.27 -5.77 1.58
CA PHE A 86 -4.43 -5.58 2.77
C PHE A 86 -2.96 -5.78 2.45
N GLY A 87 -2.61 -6.70 1.55
CA GLY A 87 -1.24 -6.86 1.05
C GLY A 87 -0.67 -5.56 0.50
N ALA A 88 -1.46 -4.80 -0.27
CA ALA A 88 -1.04 -3.51 -0.81
C ALA A 88 -0.84 -2.44 0.29
N MET A 89 -1.77 -2.38 1.25
CA MET A 89 -1.69 -1.42 2.37
C MET A 89 -0.54 -1.76 3.33
N MET A 90 -0.33 -3.04 3.57
CA MET A 90 0.76 -3.56 4.41
C MET A 90 2.11 -3.28 3.75
N TRP A 91 2.22 -3.48 2.44
CA TRP A 91 3.43 -3.16 1.69
C TRP A 91 3.79 -1.67 1.82
N ALA A 92 2.84 -0.75 1.66
CA ALA A 92 3.08 0.67 1.88
C ALA A 92 3.55 0.96 3.31
N ARG A 93 2.83 0.42 4.31
CA ARG A 93 3.08 0.63 5.75
C ARG A 93 4.50 0.26 6.18
N ILE A 94 5.07 -0.83 5.65
CA ILE A 94 6.42 -1.29 6.06
C ILE A 94 7.55 -0.71 5.19
N THR A 95 7.20 -0.01 4.11
CA THR A 95 8.16 0.52 3.14
C THR A 95 8.40 2.02 3.31
N SER A 96 7.36 2.80 3.58
CA SER A 96 7.42 4.26 3.52
C SER A 96 6.67 4.92 4.67
N SER A 97 7.17 6.07 5.14
CA SER A 97 6.44 6.97 6.05
C SER A 97 5.43 7.87 5.33
N PHE A 98 5.37 7.81 3.99
CA PHE A 98 4.35 8.51 3.22
C PHE A 98 2.98 7.84 3.39
N ASP A 99 2.03 8.54 4.00
CA ASP A 99 0.67 8.03 4.14
C ASP A 99 -0.10 8.12 2.82
N ILE A 100 -0.48 6.95 2.31
CA ILE A 100 -1.25 6.77 1.07
C ILE A 100 -2.77 6.89 1.29
N LEU A 101 -3.22 6.89 2.55
CA LEU A 101 -4.63 7.05 2.91
C LEU A 101 -4.94 8.51 3.27
N GLU A 102 -6.23 8.81 3.29
CA GLU A 102 -6.71 10.13 3.72
C GLU A 102 -6.90 10.16 5.24
N GLU A 103 -6.93 11.38 5.78
CA GLU A 103 -7.35 11.57 7.17
C GLU A 103 -8.78 11.02 7.35
N HIS A 104 -9.00 10.26 8.43
CA HIS A 104 -10.29 9.62 8.76
C HIS A 104 -10.84 8.66 7.70
N ASP A 105 -9.97 8.01 6.92
CA ASP A 105 -10.38 7.01 5.93
C ASP A 105 -10.94 5.73 6.59
N PRO A 106 -12.13 5.22 6.21
CA PRO A 106 -12.64 3.92 6.70
C PRO A 106 -11.69 2.73 6.46
N ILE A 107 -10.81 2.85 5.46
CA ILE A 107 -9.76 1.86 5.20
C ILE A 107 -8.75 1.83 6.35
N THR A 108 -8.53 2.93 7.07
CA THR A 108 -7.64 2.95 8.24
C THR A 108 -8.19 2.04 9.35
N ASP A 109 -9.48 2.17 9.70
CA ASP A 109 -10.08 1.33 10.74
C ASP A 109 -10.13 -0.15 10.33
N TRP A 110 -10.42 -0.42 9.06
CA TRP A 110 -10.36 -1.77 8.51
C TRP A 110 -8.93 -2.34 8.54
N ARG A 111 -7.92 -1.52 8.22
CA ARG A 111 -6.51 -1.92 8.30
C ARG A 111 -6.11 -2.28 9.72
N GLU A 112 -6.57 -1.54 10.72
CA GLU A 112 -6.32 -1.90 12.13
C GLU A 112 -6.95 -3.25 12.50
N ARG A 113 -8.18 -3.52 12.05
CA ARG A 113 -8.80 -4.85 12.24
C ARG A 113 -8.00 -5.95 11.56
N MET A 114 -7.51 -5.72 10.35
CA MET A 114 -6.67 -6.69 9.63
C MET A 114 -5.32 -6.93 10.32
N LEU A 115 -4.73 -5.89 10.92
CA LEU A 115 -3.48 -5.99 11.68
C LEU A 115 -3.63 -6.85 12.95
N ASP A 116 -4.82 -6.88 13.55
CA ASP A 116 -5.12 -7.66 14.76
C ASP A 116 -5.42 -9.14 14.49
N LEU A 117 -5.66 -9.52 13.24
CA LEU A 117 -5.88 -10.93 12.88
C LEU A 117 -4.63 -11.78 13.17
N TYR A 118 -4.86 -13.06 13.46
CA TYR A 118 -3.81 -14.07 13.69
C TYR A 118 -2.81 -13.67 14.78
N ASP A 119 -3.32 -13.30 15.95
CA ASP A 119 -2.53 -12.87 17.11
C ASP A 119 -1.56 -11.73 16.78
N GLY A 120 -2.04 -10.79 15.96
CA GLY A 120 -1.29 -9.61 15.55
C GLY A 120 -0.10 -9.91 14.64
N LEU A 121 -0.14 -10.98 13.84
CA LEU A 121 0.98 -11.39 12.98
C LEU A 121 1.52 -10.22 12.15
N ALA A 122 0.64 -9.50 11.45
CA ALA A 122 1.03 -8.37 10.63
C ALA A 122 1.38 -7.13 11.47
N ARG A 123 0.74 -6.95 12.65
CA ARG A 123 1.03 -5.83 13.56
C ARG A 123 2.46 -5.82 14.08
N LYS A 124 3.07 -7.00 14.24
CA LYS A 124 4.46 -7.17 14.73
C LYS A 124 5.50 -6.59 13.79
N GLU A 125 5.20 -6.48 12.50
CA GLU A 125 6.08 -5.83 11.55
C GLU A 125 6.11 -4.32 11.79
N THR A 126 7.31 -3.75 11.80
CA THR A 126 7.53 -2.35 12.14
C THR A 126 6.97 -1.46 11.02
N ALA A 127 6.00 -0.60 11.36
CA ALA A 127 5.56 0.46 10.46
C ALA A 127 6.70 1.45 10.22
N ARG A 128 6.81 1.98 9.01
CA ARG A 128 7.63 3.13 8.72
C ARG A 128 6.80 4.38 8.98
N GLY A 129 7.28 5.23 9.88
CA GLY A 129 6.67 6.49 10.33
C GLY A 129 7.78 7.47 10.64
#